data_AF-A0A1M5RA68-F1
#
_entry.id   AF-A0A1M5RA68-F1
#
_cell.length_a   1.000
_cell.length_b   1.000
_cell.length_c   1.000
_cell.angle_alpha   90.00
_cell.angle_beta   90.00
_cell.angle_gamma   90.00
#
_symmetry.space_group_name_H-M   'P 1'
#
loop_
_entity.id
_entity.type
_entity.pdbx_description
1 polymer ?
#
loop_
_entity_poly.entity_id
_entity_poly.type
_entity_poly.pdbx_seq_one_letter_code
_entity_poly.pdbx_strand_id
1 'polypeptide(L)' 'MDCRHTKLKGTVFGIHDWLNYLQDQAAKYRRLVEQADDPFVKAELLALASVCDEIADNIEDHLTGGEDAAPRSPSSRLS' A
#
# COMPACT_ATOMS: atom_id res chain seq x y z
N MET A 1 20.89 -29.40 -18.14
CA MET A 1 21.52 -28.26 -17.45
C MET A 1 20.67 -27.98 -16.23
N ASP A 2 21.11 -28.44 -15.07
CA ASP A 2 20.44 -28.19 -13.80
C ASP A 2 20.71 -26.75 -13.36
N CYS A 3 19.68 -25.90 -13.45
CA CYS A 3 19.70 -24.57 -12.87
C CYS A 3 19.68 -24.67 -11.34
N ARG A 4 20.80 -25.08 -10.74
CA ARG A 4 21.07 -24.87 -9.32
C ARG A 4 21.33 -23.39 -9.10
N HIS A 5 20.24 -22.63 -9.03
CA HIS A 5 20.20 -21.25 -8.58
C HIS A 5 20.44 -21.23 -7.07
N THR A 6 21.70 -21.36 -6.66
CA THR A 6 22.10 -21.34 -5.27
C THR A 6 21.81 -19.97 -4.65
N LYS A 7 20.73 -19.93 -3.87
CA LYS A 7 20.45 -19.05 -2.72
C LYS A 7 20.89 -17.59 -2.85
N LEU A 8 19.98 -16.76 -3.35
CA LEU A 8 19.85 -15.40 -2.83
C LEU A 8 19.38 -15.52 -1.37
N LYS A 9 20.31 -15.37 -0.43
CA LYS A 9 20.05 -15.24 1.00
C LYS A 9 19.65 -13.80 1.32
N GLY A 10 18.80 -13.21 0.48
CA GLY A 10 18.07 -11.98 0.76
C GLY A 10 16.61 -12.38 0.86
N THR A 11 15.94 -11.99 1.93
CA THR A 11 14.49 -12.13 2.04
C THR A 11 13.86 -11.51 0.80
N VAL A 12 13.39 -12.35 -0.12
CA VAL A 12 12.48 -11.91 -1.17
C VAL A 12 11.24 -11.47 -0.42
N PHE A 13 11.07 -10.17 -0.28
CA PHE A 13 9.88 -9.60 0.33
C PHE A 13 8.73 -9.84 -0.64
N GLY A 14 7.80 -10.72 -0.27
CA GLY A 14 6.66 -11.07 -1.11
C GLY A 14 5.69 -9.90 -1.21
N ILE A 15 4.80 -9.95 -2.21
CA ILE A 15 3.78 -8.92 -2.38
C ILE A 15 2.87 -8.82 -1.13
N HIS A 16 2.57 -9.94 -0.48
CA HIS A 16 1.83 -9.95 0.78
C HIS A 16 2.60 -9.31 1.94
N ASP A 17 3.93 -9.45 1.97
CA ASP A 17 4.76 -8.78 2.98
C ASP A 17 4.74 -7.26 2.75
N TRP A 18 4.72 -6.81 1.48
CA TRP A 18 4.52 -5.41 1.10
C TRP A 18 3.18 -4.86 1.57
N LEU A 19 2.09 -5.59 1.35
CA LEU A 19 0.76 -5.17 1.82
C LEU A 19 0.73 -5.02 3.35
N ASN A 20 1.21 -6.03 4.08
CA ASN A 20 1.26 -5.99 5.54
C ASN A 20 2.09 -4.80 6.05
N TYR A 21 3.26 -4.56 5.43
CA TYR A 21 4.11 -3.43 5.80
C TYR A 21 3.44 -2.07 5.61
N LEU A 22 2.75 -1.88 4.47
CA LEU A 22 2.05 -0.63 4.17
C LEU A 22 0.89 -0.39 5.14
N GLN A 23 0.11 -1.43 5.43
CA GLN A 23 -0.98 -1.36 6.41
C GLN A 23 -0.45 -1.04 7.82
N ASP A 24 0.65 -1.66 8.23
CA ASP A 24 1.32 -1.37 9.51
C ASP A 24 1.86 0.07 9.56
N GLN A 25 2.44 0.59 8.47
CA GLN A 25 2.88 1.99 8.42
C GLN A 25 1.69 2.95 8.50
N ALA A 26 0.60 2.71 7.76
CA ALA A 26 -0.60 3.53 7.83
C ALA A 26 -1.18 3.57 9.25
N ALA A 27 -1.29 2.41 9.92
CA ALA A 27 -1.73 2.33 11.30
C ALA A 27 -0.78 3.07 12.26
N LYS A 28 0.53 2.94 12.07
CA LYS A 28 1.53 3.65 12.87
C LYS A 28 1.40 5.16 12.72
N TYR A 29 1.27 5.69 11.51
CA TYR A 29 1.12 7.12 11.30
C TYR A 29 -0.16 7.67 11.94
N ARG A 30 -1.29 6.96 11.83
CA ARG A 30 -2.54 7.33 12.52
C ARG A 30 -2.37 7.38 14.05
N ARG A 31 -1.63 6.44 14.65
CA ARG A 31 -1.31 6.49 16.09
C ARG A 31 -0.40 7.66 16.47
N LEU A 32 0.48 8.09 15.57
CA LEU A 32 1.34 9.26 15.80
C LEU A 32 0.54 10.57 15.72
N VAL A 33 -0.52 10.63 14.90
CA VAL A 33 -1.43 11.79 14.85
C VAL A 33 -2.09 12.05 16.20
N GLU A 34 -2.47 10.99 16.93
CA GLU A 34 -3.05 11.09 18.27
C GLU A 34 -2.06 11.67 19.30
N GLN A 35 -0.75 11.49 19.08
CA GLN A 35 0.32 11.92 19.98
C GLN A 35 0.92 13.28 19.61
N ALA A 36 0.73 13.74 18.37
CA ALA A 36 1.24 15.02 17.92
C ALA A 36 0.40 16.17 18.51
N ASP A 37 1.04 17.27 18.88
CA ASP A 37 0.34 18.51 19.26
C ASP A 37 0.30 19.50 18.09
N ASP A 38 1.33 19.49 17.26
CA ASP A 38 1.49 20.40 16.14
C ASP A 38 0.52 20.04 14.98
N PRO A 39 -0.38 20.96 14.56
CA PRO A 39 -1.35 20.70 13.49
C PRO A 39 -0.72 20.40 12.13
N PHE A 40 0.44 20.98 11.83
CA PHE A 40 1.17 20.72 10.59
C PHE A 40 1.74 19.29 10.62
N VAL A 41 2.33 18.87 11.75
CA VAL A 41 2.80 17.48 11.92
C VAL A 41 1.65 16.48 11.79
N LYS A 42 0.46 16.78 12.35
CA LYS A 42 -0.73 15.93 12.17
C LYS A 42 -1.11 15.79 10.70
N ALA A 43 -1.12 16.89 9.95
CA ALA A 43 -1.46 16.87 8.53
C ALA A 43 -0.48 16.01 7.73
N GLU A 44 0.83 16.16 7.97
CA GLU A 44 1.86 15.36 7.31
C GLU A 44 1.75 13.87 7.64
N LEU A 45 1.49 13.51 8.90
CA LEU A 45 1.29 12.12 9.31
C LEU A 45 0.03 11.50 8.67
N LEU A 46 -1.06 12.26 8.55
CA LEU A 46 -2.26 11.81 7.84
C LEU A 46 -1.99 11.62 6.34
N ALA A 47 -1.23 12.54 5.72
CA ALA A 47 -0.84 12.41 4.32
C ALA A 47 0.01 11.16 4.09
N LEU A 48 0.99 10.88 4.96
CA LEU A 48 1.80 9.66 4.90
C LEU A 48 0.96 8.39 5.07
N ALA A 49 -0.01 8.39 5.99
CA ALA A 49 -0.93 7.27 6.14
C ALA A 49 -1.74 7.02 4.85
N SER A 50 -2.24 8.09 4.23
CA SER A 50 -2.99 8.02 2.97
C SER A 50 -2.15 7.45 1.82
N VAL A 51 -0.88 7.82 1.72
CA VAL A 51 0.02 7.28 0.68
C VAL A 51 0.25 5.78 0.90
N CYS A 52 0.38 5.33 2.15
CA CYS A 52 0.49 3.89 2.44
C CYS A 52 -0.76 3.12 2.03
N ASP A 53 -1.96 3.64 2.33
CA ASP A 53 -3.22 3.02 1.90
C ASP A 53 -3.32 2.98 0.36
N GLU A 54 -3.03 4.09 -0.32
CA GLU A 54 -3.11 4.17 -1.80
C GLU A 54 -2.22 3.15 -2.49
N ILE A 55 -0.98 2.97 -2.02
CA ILE A 55 -0.06 1.98 -2.58
C ILE A 55 -0.56 0.56 -2.29
N ALA A 56 -1.11 0.31 -1.10
CA ALA A 56 -1.66 -0.99 -0.73
C ALA A 56 -2.86 -1.35 -1.62
N ASP A 57 -3.79 -0.41 -1.80
CA ASP A 57 -4.96 -0.54 -2.67
C ASP A 57 -4.51 -0.81 -4.12
N ASN A 58 -3.52 -0.07 -4.64
CA ASN A 58 -3.00 -0.30 -5.99
C ASN A 58 -2.39 -1.70 -6.14
N ILE A 59 -1.65 -2.18 -5.13
CA ILE A 59 -1.10 -3.54 -5.14
C ILE A 59 -2.23 -4.58 -5.12
N GLU A 60 -3.25 -4.40 -4.29
CA GLU A 60 -4.40 -5.29 -4.19
C GLU A 60 -5.21 -5.31 -5.50
N ASP A 61 -5.43 -4.16 -6.12
CA ASP A 61 -6.08 -4.03 -7.44
C ASP A 61 -5.30 -4.79 -8.52
N HIS A 62 -3.96 -4.76 -8.48
CA HIS A 62 -3.12 -5.52 -9.40
C HIS A 62 -3.13 -7.03 -9.12
N LEU A 63 -3.34 -7.46 -7.88
CA LEU A 63 -3.48 -8.87 -7.51
C LEU A 63 -4.87 -9.42 -7.88
N THR A 64 -5.92 -8.61 -7.74
CA THR A 64 -7.31 -9.01 -7.96
C THR A 64 -7.80 -8.74 -9.39
N GLY A 65 -7.17 -7.80 -10.10
CA GLY A 65 -7.50 -7.43 -11.49
C GLY A 65 -7.03 -8.40 -12.57
N GLY A 66 -6.42 -9.53 -12.19
CA GLY A 66 -6.02 -10.62 -13.10
C GLY A 66 -7.17 -11.52 -13.56
N GLU A 67 -8.37 -11.38 -12.99
CA GLU A 67 -9.57 -12.14 -13.35
C GLU A 67 -10.70 -11.17 -13.77
N ASP A 68 -10.76 -10.90 -15.08
CA ASP A 68 -11.94 -10.37 -15.81
C ASP A 68 -12.64 -9.10 -15.28
N ALA A 69 -11.89 -8.07 -14.92
CA ALA A 69 -12.49 -6.75 -14.68
C ALA A 69 -12.78 -6.01 -16.00
N ALA A 70 -14.03 -6.14 -16.48
CA ALA A 70 -14.64 -5.23 -17.43
C ALA A 70 -14.34 -3.75 -17.08
N PRO A 71 -14.20 -2.84 -18.06
CA PRO A 71 -13.79 -1.46 -17.81
C PRO A 71 -14.85 -0.75 -16.96
N ARG A 72 -14.53 -0.49 -15.69
CA ARG A 72 -15.32 0.42 -14.86
C ARG A 72 -15.08 1.82 -15.40
N SER A 73 -16.07 2.32 -16.14
CA SER A 73 -16.05 3.61 -16.82
C SER A 73 -15.76 4.78 -15.88
N PRO A 74 -15.19 5.89 -16.40
CA PRO A 74 -14.79 7.03 -15.58
C PRO A 74 -16.00 7.84 -15.11
N SER A 75 -15.87 8.36 -13.89
CA SER A 75 -16.60 9.49 -13.31
C SER A 75 -17.57 10.19 -14.24
N SER A 76 -18.87 9.97 -14.03
CA SER A 76 -19.94 10.77 -14.61
C SER A 76 -21.04 10.92 -13.57
N ARG A 77 -21.08 12.06 -12.88
CA ARG A 77 -22.30 12.76 -12.41
C ARG A 77 -21.92 13.93 -11.49
N LEU A 78 -21.62 15.07 -12.09
CA LEU A 78 -21.93 16.39 -11.55
C LEU A 78 -22.36 17.28 -12.73
N SER A 79 -23.66 17.26 -13.00
CA SER A 79 -24.47 18.34 -13.57
C SER A 79 -25.92 18.10 -13.17
#